data_AF-A0A9X2VIZ0-F1
#
_entry.id   AF-A0A9X2VIZ0-F1
#
_cell.length_a   1.000
_cell.length_b   1.000
_cell.length_c   1.000
_cell.angle_alpha   90.00
_cell.angle_beta   90.00
_cell.angle_gamma   90.00
#
_symmetry.space_group_name_H-M   'P 1'
#
loop_
_entity.id
_entity.type
_entity.pdbx_description
1 polymer ?
#
loop_
_entity_poly.entity_id
_entity_poly.type
_entity_poly.pdbx_seq_one_letter_code
_entity_poly.pdbx_strand_id
1 'polypeptide(L)'
;MVRITEEALTAMTEGVRRLDPQADDELHWRADLVGRIDGEPHLRSYHFGPAGSKDEAKRLAVEKFGHEWDQTPRVTTVERYRNWRMWESQPEGRLGMG
;
A
#
# COMPACT_ATOMS: atom_id res chain seq x y z
N MET A 1 7.95 11.04 -20.19
CA MET A 1 8.39 9.84 -19.45
C MET A 1 9.57 10.27 -18.59
N VAL A 2 9.36 10.48 -17.29
CA VAL A 2 10.44 10.87 -16.37
C VAL A 2 11.24 9.62 -16.02
N ARG A 3 12.57 9.65 -16.20
CA ARG A 3 13.46 8.58 -15.75
C ARG A 3 14.02 8.95 -14.38
N ILE A 4 13.74 8.13 -13.39
CA ILE A 4 14.36 8.22 -12.06
C ILE A 4 15.77 7.62 -12.18
N THR A 5 16.80 8.35 -11.73
CA THR A 5 18.18 7.85 -11.69
C THR A 5 18.38 6.91 -10.49
N GLU A 6 19.36 6.00 -10.57
CA GLU A 6 19.70 5.11 -9.44
C GLU A 6 20.12 5.89 -8.18
N GLU A 7 20.78 7.04 -8.37
CA GLU A 7 21.21 7.92 -7.30
C GLU A 7 20.01 8.59 -6.59
N ALA A 8 19.01 9.03 -7.36
CA ALA A 8 17.77 9.57 -6.80
C ALA A 8 16.98 8.47 -6.07
N LEU A 9 16.94 7.24 -6.61
CA LEU A 9 16.28 6.11 -5.97
C LEU A 9 16.94 5.75 -4.62
N THR A 10 18.27 5.79 -4.56
CA THR A 10 19.04 5.56 -3.34
C THR A 10 18.74 6.63 -2.29
N ALA A 11 18.79 7.90 -2.66
CA ALA A 11 18.51 9.01 -1.75
C ALA A 11 17.08 8.98 -1.19
N MET A 12 16.09 8.66 -2.04
CA MET A 12 14.70 8.46 -1.61
C MET A 12 14.59 7.29 -0.61
N THR A 13 15.23 6.16 -0.90
CA THR A 13 15.20 4.97 -0.03
C THR A 13 15.83 5.26 1.34
N GLU A 14 16.98 5.93 1.39
CA GLU A 14 17.65 6.29 2.63
C GLU A 14 16.87 7.32 3.46
N GLY A 15 16.25 8.31 2.78
CA GLY A 15 15.37 9.28 3.44
C GLY A 15 14.18 8.60 4.11
N VAL A 16 13.54 7.64 3.44
CA VAL A 16 12.42 6.86 3.99
C VAL A 16 12.88 6.02 5.19
N ARG A 17 14.03 5.33 5.09
CA ARG A 17 14.58 4.52 6.21
C ARG A 17 14.88 5.34 7.46
N ARG A 18 15.32 6.60 7.33
CA ARG A 18 15.56 7.48 8.48
C ARG A 18 14.27 7.91 9.17
N LEU A 19 13.17 8.02 8.44
CA LEU A 19 11.89 8.47 8.97
C LEU A 19 11.05 7.33 9.55
N ASP A 20 11.25 6.10 9.06
CA ASP A 20 10.52 4.91 9.48
C ASP A 20 11.46 3.69 9.47
N PRO A 21 11.93 3.21 10.64
CA PRO A 21 12.81 2.04 10.73
C PRO A 21 12.18 0.75 10.18
N GLN A 22 10.86 0.72 9.98
CA GLN A 22 10.12 -0.39 9.37
C GLN A 22 9.99 -0.24 7.85
N ALA A 23 10.62 0.76 7.23
CA ALA A 23 10.64 0.96 5.78
C ALA A 23 11.22 -0.22 4.99
N ASP A 24 12.12 -0.98 5.61
CA ASP A 24 12.70 -2.20 5.06
C ASP A 24 11.89 -3.46 5.40
N ASP A 25 10.73 -3.32 6.03
CA ASP A 25 9.89 -4.46 6.36
C ASP A 25 9.20 -4.98 5.10
N GLU A 26 9.96 -5.78 4.35
CA GLU A 26 9.48 -6.44 3.15
C GLU A 26 8.32 -7.37 3.45
N LEU A 27 8.09 -7.79 4.70
CA LEU A 27 6.98 -8.67 5.05
C LEU A 27 5.64 -7.91 5.16
N HIS A 28 5.64 -6.58 5.12
CA HIS A 28 4.42 -5.79 5.16
C HIS A 28 3.94 -5.35 3.78
N TRP A 29 2.62 -5.14 3.69
CA TRP A 29 1.90 -4.89 2.46
C TRP A 29 0.86 -3.79 2.64
N ARG A 30 0.60 -3.08 1.55
CA ARG A 30 -0.60 -2.29 1.35
C ARG A 30 -1.58 -3.08 0.49
N ALA A 31 -2.86 -3.01 0.83
CA ALA A 31 -3.93 -3.38 -0.10
C ALA A 31 -4.98 -2.27 -0.17
N ASP A 32 -5.40 -1.97 -1.39
CA ASP A 32 -6.56 -1.12 -1.63
C ASP A 32 -7.78 -1.99 -1.81
N LEU A 33 -8.79 -1.78 -0.97
CA LEU A 33 -10.06 -2.46 -1.04
C LEU A 33 -11.13 -1.47 -1.48
N VAL A 34 -11.92 -1.88 -2.45
CA VAL A 34 -13.15 -1.21 -2.86
C VAL A 34 -14.35 -2.03 -2.40
N GLY A 35 -15.34 -1.38 -1.83
CA GLY A 35 -16.56 -2.03 -1.37
C GLY A 35 -17.64 -1.01 -1.06
N ARG A 36 -18.62 -1.40 -0.24
CA ARG A 36 -19.63 -0.48 0.30
C ARG A 36 -19.64 -0.43 1.82
N ILE A 37 -19.81 0.77 2.37
CA ILE A 37 -20.00 1.04 3.79
C ILE A 37 -21.26 1.89 3.91
N ASP A 38 -22.23 1.43 4.70
CA ASP A 38 -23.56 2.03 4.79
C ASP A 38 -24.22 2.21 3.41
N GLY A 39 -24.00 1.25 2.52
CA GLY A 39 -24.51 1.26 1.15
C GLY A 39 -23.75 2.16 0.15
N GLU A 40 -22.85 3.02 0.61
CA GLU A 40 -22.07 3.96 -0.22
C GLU A 40 -20.74 3.35 -0.69
N PRO A 41 -20.29 3.63 -1.93
CA PRO A 41 -19.02 3.11 -2.42
C PRO A 41 -17.84 3.79 -1.74
N HIS A 42 -16.93 2.99 -1.18
CA HIS A 42 -15.67 3.49 -0.62
C HIS A 42 -14.47 2.75 -1.20
N LEU A 43 -13.34 3.47 -1.27
CA LEU A 43 -12.00 2.94 -1.47
C LEU A 43 -11.21 3.20 -0.19
N ARG A 44 -10.59 2.17 0.39
CA ARG A 44 -9.69 2.33 1.54
C ARG A 44 -8.39 1.57 1.32
N SER A 45 -7.29 2.20 1.71
CA SER A 45 -5.96 1.60 1.75
C SER A 45 -5.69 1.07 3.16
N TYR A 46 -5.26 -0.18 3.24
CA TYR A 46 -4.94 -0.84 4.50
C TYR A 46 -3.50 -1.33 4.52
N HIS A 47 -2.86 -1.24 5.68
CA HIS A 47 -1.54 -1.81 5.92
C HIS A 47 -1.65 -3.05 6.79
N PHE A 48 -0.94 -4.10 6.40
CA PHE A 48 -0.93 -5.36 7.13
C PHE A 48 0.35 -6.14 6.87
N GLY A 49 0.61 -7.08 7.75
CA GLY A 49 1.76 -7.95 7.71
C GLY A 49 1.90 -8.73 9.02
N PRO A 50 2.85 -9.66 9.08
CA PRO A 50 3.72 -10.10 7.98
C PRO A 50 3.01 -11.06 7.00
N ALA A 51 3.35 -10.98 5.70
CA ALA A 51 2.94 -11.94 4.65
C ALA A 51 4.08 -12.21 3.65
N GLY A 52 4.29 -13.48 3.31
CA GLY A 52 5.39 -13.93 2.47
C GLY A 52 5.17 -13.65 0.98
N SER A 53 3.91 -13.65 0.52
CA SER A 53 3.56 -13.50 -0.91
C SER A 53 2.43 -12.51 -1.17
N LYS A 54 2.30 -12.06 -2.44
CA LYS A 54 1.24 -11.14 -2.87
C LYS A 54 -0.16 -11.76 -2.73
N ASP A 55 -0.30 -13.06 -2.99
CA ASP A 55 -1.59 -13.73 -2.90
C ASP A 55 -1.99 -14.00 -1.45
N GLU A 56 -1.03 -14.37 -0.60
CA GLU A 56 -1.24 -14.39 0.86
C GLU A 56 -1.65 -13.00 1.37
N ALA A 57 -1.01 -11.95 0.86
CA ALA A 57 -1.33 -10.59 1.24
C ALA A 57 -2.77 -10.18 0.84
N LYS A 58 -3.21 -10.51 -0.38
CA LYS A 58 -4.62 -10.31 -0.80
C LYS A 58 -5.59 -11.02 0.14
N ARG A 59 -5.31 -12.28 0.47
CA ARG A 59 -6.16 -13.10 1.35
C ARG A 59 -6.26 -12.47 2.74
N LEU A 60 -5.13 -12.09 3.33
CA LEU A 60 -5.09 -11.45 4.65
C LEU A 60 -5.78 -10.09 4.66
N ALA A 61 -5.69 -9.31 3.58
CA ALA A 61 -6.35 -8.02 3.50
C ALA A 61 -7.88 -8.16 3.59
N VAL A 62 -8.46 -9.09 2.83
CA VAL A 62 -9.91 -9.36 2.88
C VAL A 62 -10.31 -9.98 4.21
N GLU A 63 -9.53 -10.94 4.74
CA GLU A 63 -9.82 -11.58 6.02
C GLU A 63 -9.80 -10.57 7.18
N LYS A 64 -8.80 -9.68 7.19
CA LYS A 64 -8.59 -8.74 8.29
C LYS A 64 -9.48 -7.51 8.21
N PHE A 65 -9.72 -6.95 7.03
CA PHE A 65 -10.43 -5.67 6.88
C PHE A 65 -11.78 -5.80 6.21
N GLY A 66 -12.09 -6.97 5.64
CA GLY A 66 -13.34 -7.16 4.90
C GLY A 66 -14.60 -7.08 5.76
N HIS A 67 -14.46 -7.28 7.09
CA HIS A 67 -15.55 -7.16 8.05
C HIS A 67 -16.05 -5.72 8.23
N GLU A 68 -15.31 -4.71 7.78
CA GLU A 68 -15.72 -3.29 7.82
C GLU A 68 -16.75 -2.93 6.75
N TRP A 69 -17.08 -3.87 5.86
CA TRP A 69 -17.86 -3.62 4.65
C TRP A 69 -19.15 -4.43 4.64
N ASP A 70 -20.25 -3.81 4.22
CA ASP A 70 -21.57 -4.45 4.17
C ASP A 70 -21.68 -5.49 3.05
N GLN A 71 -20.78 -5.41 2.07
CA GLN A 71 -20.68 -6.32 0.93
C GLN A 71 -19.26 -6.83 0.80
N THR A 72 -19.10 -7.99 0.16
CA THR A 72 -17.79 -8.56 -0.13
C THR A 72 -16.91 -7.53 -0.87
N PRO A 73 -15.86 -7.00 -0.22
CA PRO A 73 -15.00 -6.03 -0.86
C PRO A 73 -14.12 -6.71 -1.89
N ARG A 74 -13.59 -5.92 -2.82
CA ARG A 74 -12.66 -6.36 -3.87
C ARG A 74 -11.34 -5.66 -3.67
N VAL A 75 -10.25 -6.42 -3.77
CA VAL A 75 -8.91 -5.86 -3.73
C VAL A 75 -8.54 -5.34 -5.11
N THR A 76 -8.21 -4.05 -5.22
CA THR A 76 -7.84 -3.40 -6.49
C THR A 76 -6.33 -3.31 -6.67
N THR A 77 -5.60 -3.01 -5.59
CA THR A 77 -4.13 -2.88 -5.58
C THR A 77 -3.57 -3.68 -4.42
N VAL A 78 -2.44 -4.37 -4.65
CA VAL A 78 -1.61 -4.94 -3.58
C VAL A 78 -0.15 -4.74 -3.91
N GLU A 79 0.58 -4.13 -2.99
CA GLU A 79 1.99 -3.78 -3.16
C GLU A 79 2.76 -3.89 -1.84
N ARG A 80 4.06 -4.17 -1.94
CA ARG A 80 4.95 -4.23 -0.78
C ARG A 80 5.03 -2.85 -0.14
N TYR A 81 5.04 -2.80 1.19
CA TYR A 81 5.04 -1.55 1.96
C TYR A 81 6.22 -0.63 1.60
N ARG A 82 7.42 -1.22 1.39
CA ARG A 82 8.60 -0.51 0.86
C ARG A 82 8.30 0.25 -0.44
N ASN A 83 7.62 -0.38 -1.40
CA ASN A 83 7.30 0.24 -2.69
C ASN A 83 6.27 1.36 -2.54
N TRP A 84 5.28 1.15 -1.69
CA TRP A 84 4.26 2.15 -1.38
C TRP A 84 4.86 3.41 -0.75
N ARG A 85 5.74 3.26 0.25
CA ARG A 85 6.43 4.40 0.88
C ARG A 85 7.31 5.17 -0.11
N MET A 86 8.02 4.45 -1.00
CA MET A 86 8.76 5.10 -2.08
C MET A 86 7.82 5.90 -2.99
N TRP A 87 6.64 5.36 -3.33
CA TRP A 87 5.63 6.08 -4.10
C TRP A 87 5.08 7.32 -3.37
N GLU A 88 4.67 7.24 -2.10
CA GLU A 88 4.20 8.40 -1.29
C GLU A 88 5.26 9.51 -1.14
N SER A 89 6.54 9.13 -1.17
CA SER A 89 7.65 10.07 -1.08
C SER A 89 7.81 10.90 -2.35
N GLN A 90 7.23 10.46 -3.48
CA GLN A 90 7.27 11.21 -4.74
C GLN A 90 6.18 12.29 -4.77
N PRO A 91 6.44 13.46 -5.39
CA PRO A 91 5.44 14.52 -5.57
C PRO A 91 4.14 14.01 -6.21
N GLU A 92 4.23 13.08 -7.15
CA GLU A 92 3.10 12.48 -7.85
C GLU A 92 2.31 11.50 -6.98
N GLY A 93 2.97 10.80 -6.05
CA GLY A 93 2.30 9.88 -5.13
C GLY A 93 1.47 10.57 -4.06
N ARG A 94 1.82 11.82 -3.70
CA ARG A 94 0.98 12.66 -2.82
C ARG A 94 -0.29 13.17 -3.49
N LEU A 95 -0.28 13.27 -4.82
CA LEU A 95 -1.38 13.79 -5.63
C LEU A 95 -2.32 12.68 -6.15
N GLY A 96 -1.97 11.41 -5.90
CA GLY A 96 -2.69 10.24 -6.40
C GLY A 96 -3.87 9.79 -5.54
N MET A 97 -4.78 10.70 -5.18
CA MET A 97 -6.20 10.43 -4.88
C MET A 97 -6.97 11.75 -5.04
N GLY A 98 -7.30 12.06 -6.29
CA GLY A 98 -8.24 13.11 -6.70
C GLY A 98 -9.10 12.60 -7.83
#